data_AF-A0AAN5DFP2-F1
#
_entry.id   AF-A0AAN5DFP2-F1
#
_cell.length_a   1.000
_cell.length_b   1.000
_cell.length_c   1.000
_cell.angle_alpha   90.00
_cell.angle_beta   90.00
_cell.angle_gamma   90.00
#
_symmetry.space_group_name_H-M   'P 1'
#
loop_
_entity.id
_entity.type
_entity.pdbx_description
1 polymer ?
#
loop_
_entity_poly.entity_id
_entity_poly.type
_entity_poly.pdbx_seq_one_letter_code
_entity_poly.pdbx_strand_id
1 'polypeptide(L)'
;GPLSLLVVGCLCLFSLQRVADLRSTPLFCIVRVLMILDIVNIVITRLHDITDEVSRREVFDSVSITVVLIVQCIRWFAQLLALPILSSLHFLSLYKPVRFRKLRLVHGYFFVGLFLSLSILLTIPLLTECCGFKYYVNGAFWAFDFAKPGTALYTQLNIVLQVSFPL
;
A
#
# COMPACT_ATOMS: atom_id res chain seq x y z
N GLY A 1 -16.71 4.20 -8.70
CA GLY A 1 -16.86 4.06 -7.23
C GLY A 1 -15.88 3.03 -6.68
N PRO A 2 -15.69 2.94 -5.36
CA PRO A 2 -14.80 1.95 -4.72
C PRO A 2 -15.17 0.49 -5.05
N LEU A 3 -16.47 0.18 -5.17
CA LEU A 3 -16.98 -1.12 -5.61
C LEU A 3 -16.59 -1.47 -7.05
N SER A 4 -16.60 -0.50 -7.96
CA SER A 4 -16.16 -0.74 -9.35
C SER A 4 -14.66 -1.02 -9.40
N LEU A 5 -13.85 -0.38 -8.54
CA LEU A 5 -12.42 -0.66 -8.42
C LEU A 5 -12.16 -2.08 -7.91
N LEU A 6 -12.94 -2.55 -6.92
CA LEU A 6 -12.84 -3.93 -6.41
C LEU A 6 -13.15 -4.96 -7.51
N VAL A 7 -14.25 -4.76 -8.25
CA VAL A 7 -14.64 -5.66 -9.36
C VAL A 7 -13.56 -5.69 -10.44
N VAL A 8 -13.04 -4.53 -10.84
CA VAL A 8 -11.95 -4.45 -11.82
C VAL A 8 -10.69 -5.15 -11.31
N GLY A 9 -10.31 -4.94 -10.04
CA GLY A 9 -9.15 -5.61 -9.44
C GLY A 9 -9.28 -7.14 -9.44
N CYS A 10 -10.44 -7.67 -9.06
CA CYS A 10 -10.73 -9.11 -9.09
C CYS A 10 -10.67 -9.67 -10.53
N LEU A 11 -11.24 -8.98 -11.50
CA LEU A 11 -11.18 -9.37 -12.91
C LEU A 11 -9.76 -9.37 -13.45
N CYS A 12 -8.97 -8.33 -13.15
CA CYS A 12 -7.56 -8.26 -13.54
C CYS A 12 -6.74 -9.40 -12.93
N LEU A 13 -6.93 -9.72 -11.64
CA LEU A 13 -6.26 -10.85 -11.00
C LEU A 13 -6.64 -12.18 -11.64
N PHE A 14 -7.92 -12.38 -11.93
CA PHE A 14 -8.39 -13.60 -12.60
C PHE A 14 -7.79 -13.76 -13.99
N SER A 15 -7.79 -12.69 -14.81
CA SER A 15 -7.17 -12.70 -16.13
C SER A 15 -5.66 -12.98 -16.06
N LEU A 16 -4.96 -12.39 -15.09
CA LEU A 16 -3.52 -12.63 -14.86
C LEU A 16 -3.18 -14.03 -14.38
N GLN A 17 -4.13 -14.76 -13.78
CA GLN A 17 -3.95 -16.15 -13.40
C GLN A 17 -4.14 -17.11 -14.57
N ARG A 18 -4.99 -16.74 -15.55
CA ARG A 18 -5.32 -17.58 -16.70
C ARG A 18 -4.20 -17.67 -17.75
N VAL A 19 -3.37 -16.64 -17.87
CA VAL A 19 -2.29 -16.62 -18.88
C VAL A 19 -0.99 -17.18 -18.29
N ALA A 20 -0.63 -18.40 -18.73
CA ALA A 20 0.52 -19.14 -18.22
C ALA A 20 1.86 -18.40 -18.40
N ASP A 21 2.04 -17.73 -19.54
CA ASP A 21 3.26 -16.99 -19.84
C ASP A 21 3.45 -15.80 -18.91
N LEU A 22 2.40 -15.01 -18.69
CA LEU A 22 2.43 -13.84 -17.81
C LEU A 22 2.68 -14.25 -16.36
N ARG A 23 2.08 -15.36 -15.92
CA ARG A 23 2.22 -15.90 -14.55
C ARG A 23 3.67 -16.18 -14.17
N SER A 24 4.53 -16.50 -15.13
CA SER A 24 5.93 -16.90 -14.88
C SER A 24 6.91 -15.74 -14.74
N THR A 25 6.49 -14.52 -15.05
CA THR A 25 7.38 -13.35 -15.03
C THR A 25 7.42 -12.68 -13.64
N PRO A 26 8.58 -12.14 -13.22
CA PRO A 26 8.70 -11.45 -11.94
C PRO A 26 7.88 -10.16 -11.89
N LEU A 27 7.69 -9.47 -13.03
CA LEU A 27 6.90 -8.25 -13.12
C LEU A 27 5.45 -8.52 -12.73
N PHE A 28 4.82 -9.54 -13.33
CA PHE A 28 3.43 -9.88 -13.01
C PHE A 28 3.28 -10.50 -11.62
N CYS A 29 4.34 -11.10 -11.05
CA CYS A 29 4.35 -11.51 -9.65
C CYS A 29 4.20 -10.29 -8.70
N ILE A 30 5.00 -9.25 -8.89
CA ILE A 30 4.93 -8.01 -8.10
C ILE A 30 3.56 -7.34 -8.27
N VAL A 31 3.11 -7.17 -9.52
CA VAL A 31 1.81 -6.57 -9.83
C VAL A 31 0.66 -7.33 -9.18
N ARG A 32 0.70 -8.68 -9.18
CA ARG A 32 -0.32 -9.51 -8.52
C ARG A 32 -0.37 -9.26 -7.02
N VAL A 33 0.78 -9.18 -6.35
CA VAL A 33 0.83 -8.91 -4.91
C VAL A 33 0.28 -7.53 -4.59
N LEU A 34 0.64 -6.50 -5.37
CA LEU A 34 0.10 -5.15 -5.18
C LEU A 34 -1.42 -5.09 -5.35
N MET A 35 -1.97 -5.77 -6.37
CA MET A 35 -3.42 -5.84 -6.55
C MET A 35 -4.12 -6.57 -5.40
N ILE A 36 -3.54 -7.64 -4.87
CA ILE A 36 -4.10 -8.33 -3.69
C ILE A 36 -4.12 -7.37 -2.49
N LEU A 37 -3.02 -6.65 -2.25
CA LEU A 37 -2.95 -5.66 -1.18
C LEU A 37 -4.00 -4.56 -1.34
N ASP A 38 -4.23 -4.07 -2.57
CA ASP A 38 -5.26 -3.08 -2.84
C ASP A 38 -6.68 -3.60 -2.59
N ILE A 39 -6.99 -4.82 -3.02
CA ILE A 39 -8.30 -5.43 -2.78
C ILE A 39 -8.54 -5.62 -1.28
N VAL A 40 -7.57 -6.18 -0.55
CA VAL A 40 -7.66 -6.36 0.90
C VAL A 40 -7.90 -5.02 1.59
N ASN A 41 -7.19 -3.97 1.16
CA ASN A 41 -7.35 -2.64 1.71
C ASN A 41 -8.76 -2.07 1.46
N ILE A 42 -9.25 -2.14 0.22
CA ILE A 42 -10.59 -1.67 -0.12
C ILE A 42 -11.65 -2.41 0.71
N VAL A 43 -11.49 -3.73 0.90
CA VAL A 43 -12.40 -4.53 1.72
C VAL A 43 -12.37 -4.07 3.18
N ILE A 44 -11.18 -3.91 3.77
CA ILE A 44 -11.03 -3.49 5.18
C ILE A 44 -11.62 -2.10 5.40
N THR A 45 -11.28 -1.12 4.54
CA THR A 45 -11.82 0.23 4.66
C THR A 45 -13.35 0.23 4.51
N ARG A 46 -13.90 -0.56 3.58
CA ARG A 46 -15.35 -0.63 3.39
C ARG A 46 -16.07 -1.30 4.55
N LEU A 47 -15.50 -2.36 5.12
CA LEU A 47 -16.06 -2.98 6.31
C LEU A 47 -16.11 -1.99 7.47
N HIS A 48 -15.08 -1.16 7.62
CA HIS A 48 -15.05 -0.10 8.63
C HIS A 48 -16.12 0.97 8.33
N ASP A 49 -16.09 1.58 7.14
CA ASP A 49 -17.01 2.66 6.74
C ASP A 49 -18.48 2.25 6.83
N ILE A 50 -18.84 1.06 6.32
CA ILE A 50 -20.23 0.56 6.31
C ILE A 50 -20.71 0.33 7.73
N THR A 51 -19.86 -0.20 8.60
CA THR A 51 -20.25 -0.49 9.99
C THR A 51 -20.53 0.80 10.76
N ASP A 52 -19.71 1.83 10.57
CA ASP A 52 -19.93 3.15 11.17
C ASP A 52 -21.19 3.84 10.63
N GLU A 53 -21.42 3.77 9.31
CA GLU A 53 -22.63 4.33 8.68
C GLU A 53 -23.91 3.66 9.17
N VAL A 54 -23.93 2.33 9.28
CA VAL A 54 -25.10 1.57 9.73
C VAL A 54 -25.35 1.77 11.22
N SER A 55 -24.29 1.82 12.04
CA SER A 55 -24.44 1.88 13.49
C SER A 55 -24.64 3.30 14.05
N ARG A 56 -24.42 4.36 13.24
CA ARG A 56 -24.50 5.78 13.65
C ARG A 56 -23.72 6.11 14.95
N ARG A 57 -22.74 5.29 15.29
CA ARG A 57 -21.84 5.37 16.45
C ARG A 57 -20.52 4.74 16.05
N GLU A 58 -19.42 5.22 16.62
CA GLU A 58 -18.12 4.58 16.49
C GLU A 58 -18.18 3.21 17.19
N VAL A 59 -18.37 2.14 16.40
CA VAL A 59 -18.46 0.76 16.94
C VAL A 59 -17.08 0.20 17.24
N PHE A 60 -16.07 0.69 16.53
CA PHE A 60 -14.71 0.20 16.65
C PHE A 60 -13.97 0.87 17.81
N ASP A 61 -13.43 0.04 18.69
CA ASP A 61 -12.49 0.48 19.72
C ASP A 61 -11.25 1.13 19.10
N SER A 62 -10.59 2.01 19.86
CA SER A 62 -9.34 2.69 19.48
C SER A 62 -8.24 1.74 18.99
N VAL A 63 -8.24 0.50 19.49
CA VAL A 63 -7.33 -0.57 19.06
C VAL A 63 -7.64 -1.03 17.63
N SER A 64 -8.91 -1.23 17.27
CA SER A 64 -9.31 -1.65 15.93
C SER A 64 -8.97 -0.59 14.88
N ILE A 65 -9.17 0.69 15.21
CA ILE A 65 -8.77 1.82 14.34
C ILE A 65 -7.25 1.80 14.11
N THR A 66 -6.47 1.53 15.16
CA THR A 66 -5.00 1.45 15.06
C THR A 66 -4.55 0.29 14.16
N VAL A 67 -5.22 -0.87 14.23
CA VAL A 67 -4.92 -2.01 13.36
C VAL A 67 -5.19 -1.70 11.90
N VAL A 68 -6.33 -1.06 11.60
CA VAL A 68 -6.68 -0.62 10.23
C VAL A 68 -5.63 0.36 9.69
N LEU A 69 -5.15 1.28 10.54
CA LEU A 69 -4.04 2.18 10.18
C LEU A 69 -2.77 1.41 9.82
N ILE A 70 -2.34 0.47 10.67
CA ILE A 70 -1.11 -0.29 10.43
C ILE A 70 -1.17 -0.97 9.07
N VAL A 71 -2.30 -1.61 8.75
CA VAL A 71 -2.50 -2.26 7.45
C VAL A 71 -2.43 -1.26 6.30
N GLN A 72 -3.09 -0.10 6.44
CA GLN A 72 -3.09 0.96 5.44
C GLN A 72 -1.68 1.52 5.18
N CYS A 73 -0.90 1.74 6.24
CA CYS A 73 0.47 2.24 6.18
C CYS A 73 1.41 1.23 5.51
N ILE A 74 1.33 -0.05 5.90
CA ILE A 74 2.13 -1.13 5.28
C ILE A 74 1.84 -1.18 3.77
N ARG A 75 0.56 -1.13 3.37
CA ARG A 75 0.16 -1.10 1.96
C ARG A 75 0.75 0.10 1.23
N TRP A 76 0.65 1.29 1.84
CA TRP A 76 1.13 2.52 1.24
C TRP A 76 2.64 2.50 0.99
N PHE A 77 3.44 2.09 1.99
CA PHE A 77 4.88 1.92 1.82
C PHE A 77 5.21 0.83 0.80
N ALA A 78 4.46 -0.27 0.78
CA ALA A 78 4.68 -1.36 -0.17
C ALA A 78 4.50 -0.89 -1.61
N GLN A 79 3.47 -0.07 -1.87
CA GLN A 79 3.27 0.55 -3.18
C GLN A 79 4.37 1.53 -3.53
N LEU A 80 4.73 2.42 -2.60
CA LEU A 80 5.78 3.42 -2.80
C LEU A 80 7.10 2.74 -3.21
N LEU A 81 7.48 1.67 -2.51
CA LEU A 81 8.71 0.92 -2.76
C LEU A 81 8.64 0.03 -4.02
N ALA A 82 7.46 -0.45 -4.38
CA ALA A 82 7.29 -1.31 -5.55
C ALA A 82 7.30 -0.54 -6.88
N LEU A 83 6.86 0.72 -6.91
CA LEU A 83 6.85 1.57 -8.12
C LEU A 83 8.22 1.68 -8.81
N PRO A 84 9.34 2.02 -8.14
CA PRO A 84 10.64 2.08 -8.79
C PRO A 84 11.13 0.71 -9.29
N ILE A 85 10.78 -0.37 -8.59
CA ILE A 85 11.12 -1.75 -9.01
C ILE A 85 10.35 -2.09 -10.30
N LEU A 86 9.05 -1.79 -10.35
CA LEU A 86 8.23 -2.01 -11.54
C LEU A 86 8.71 -1.16 -12.72
N SER A 87 9.03 0.12 -12.49
CA SER A 87 9.60 1.00 -13.51
C SER A 87 10.90 0.43 -14.08
N SER A 88 11.80 -0.06 -13.22
CA SER A 88 13.06 -0.67 -13.62
C SER A 88 12.87 -1.97 -14.41
N LEU A 89 11.94 -2.82 -13.99
CA LEU A 89 11.61 -4.06 -14.70
C LEU A 89 10.94 -3.80 -16.05
N HIS A 90 10.08 -2.79 -16.13
CA HIS A 90 9.46 -2.35 -17.38
C HIS A 90 10.49 -1.75 -18.34
N PHE A 91 11.42 -0.94 -17.85
CA PHE A 91 12.53 -0.47 -18.66
C PHE A 91 13.38 -1.64 -19.17
N LEU A 92 13.66 -2.63 -18.31
CA LEU A 92 14.43 -3.82 -18.70
C LEU A 92 13.71 -4.65 -19.76
N SER A 93 12.37 -4.78 -19.69
CA SER A 93 11.60 -5.54 -20.67
C SER A 93 11.61 -4.88 -22.06
N LEU A 94 11.60 -3.55 -22.12
CA LEU A 94 11.65 -2.79 -23.38
C LEU A 94 13.05 -2.76 -24.00
N TYR A 95 14.08 -2.40 -23.22
CA TYR A 95 15.41 -2.12 -23.77
C TYR A 95 16.35 -3.33 -23.79
N LYS A 96 16.13 -4.33 -22.93
CA LYS A 96 17.01 -5.53 -22.84
C LYS A 96 16.18 -6.82 -22.67
N PRO A 97 15.33 -7.18 -23.67
CA PRO A 97 14.39 -8.30 -23.56
C PRO A 97 15.09 -9.65 -23.31
N VAL A 98 16.29 -9.86 -23.85
CA VAL A 98 17.07 -11.10 -23.61
C VAL A 98 17.48 -11.24 -22.14
N ARG A 99 17.82 -10.13 -21.47
CA ARG A 99 18.13 -10.14 -20.03
C ARG A 99 16.85 -10.29 -19.21
N PHE A 100 15.78 -9.60 -19.60
CA PHE A 100 14.47 -9.74 -18.95
C PHE A 100 13.98 -11.19 -18.96
N ARG A 101 14.11 -11.90 -20.10
CA ARG A 101 13.70 -13.30 -20.23
C ARG A 101 14.51 -14.26 -19.34
N LYS A 102 15.71 -13.88 -18.91
CA LYS A 102 16.52 -14.68 -17.95
C LYS A 102 16.03 -14.52 -16.51
N LEU A 103 15.23 -13.50 -16.21
CA LEU A 103 14.69 -13.33 -14.86
C LEU A 103 13.69 -14.43 -14.55
N ARG A 104 13.95 -15.12 -13.44
CA ARG A 104 13.06 -16.15 -12.89
C ARG A 104 12.10 -15.56 -11.88
N LEU A 105 10.97 -16.23 -11.69
CA LEU A 105 9.93 -15.87 -10.72
C LEU A 105 10.46 -15.77 -9.27
N VAL A 106 11.52 -16.51 -8.94
CA VAL A 106 12.24 -16.40 -7.65
C VAL A 106 12.72 -14.97 -7.36
N HIS A 107 13.18 -14.24 -8.37
CA HIS A 107 13.59 -12.84 -8.21
C HIS A 107 12.39 -11.95 -7.90
N GLY A 108 11.22 -12.26 -8.47
CA GLY A 108 9.96 -11.58 -8.15
C GLY A 108 9.60 -11.74 -6.67
N TYR A 109 9.63 -12.97 -6.16
CA TYR A 109 9.39 -13.22 -4.72
C TYR A 109 10.43 -12.56 -3.82
N PHE A 110 11.70 -12.52 -4.24
CA PHE A 110 12.74 -11.80 -3.52
C PHE A 110 12.41 -10.30 -3.40
N PHE A 111 12.06 -9.64 -4.51
CA PHE A 111 11.67 -8.23 -4.48
C PHE A 111 10.42 -8.00 -3.64
N VAL A 112 9.42 -8.89 -3.73
CA VAL A 112 8.22 -8.85 -2.88
C VAL A 112 8.56 -8.93 -1.40
N GLY A 113 9.37 -9.90 -0.99
CA GLY A 113 9.81 -10.02 0.39
C GLY A 113 10.59 -8.79 0.86
N LEU A 114 11.45 -8.24 0.01
CA LEU A 114 12.24 -7.05 0.30
C LEU A 114 11.35 -5.82 0.53
N PHE A 115 10.46 -5.46 -0.39
CA PHE A 115 9.65 -4.24 -0.19
C PHE A 115 8.64 -4.42 0.94
N LEU A 116 8.07 -5.62 1.16
CA LEU A 116 7.15 -5.86 2.26
C LEU A 116 7.83 -5.76 3.62
N SER A 117 9.02 -6.33 3.78
CA SER A 117 9.79 -6.23 5.02
C SER A 117 10.22 -4.79 5.31
N LEU A 118 10.67 -4.05 4.29
CA LEU A 118 10.96 -2.62 4.42
C LEU A 118 9.70 -1.81 4.77
N SER A 119 8.54 -2.16 4.22
CA SER A 119 7.28 -1.48 4.53
C SER A 119 6.87 -1.66 5.99
N ILE A 120 7.04 -2.86 6.54
CA ILE A 120 6.82 -3.13 7.97
C ILE A 120 7.81 -2.30 8.80
N LEU A 121 9.09 -2.31 8.43
CA LEU A 121 10.13 -1.55 9.13
C LEU A 121 9.84 -0.04 9.14
N LEU A 122 9.38 0.52 8.03
CA LEU A 122 8.98 1.93 7.92
C LEU A 122 7.67 2.25 8.66
N THR A 123 6.85 1.24 8.96
CA THR A 123 5.62 1.41 9.76
C THR A 123 5.93 1.47 11.25
N ILE A 124 6.98 0.81 11.74
CA ILE A 124 7.33 0.75 13.17
C ILE A 124 7.50 2.13 13.81
N PRO A 125 8.25 3.09 13.23
CA PRO A 125 8.40 4.42 13.82
C PRO A 125 7.07 5.16 13.99
N LEU A 126 6.06 4.86 13.17
CA LEU A 126 4.73 5.48 13.26
C LEU A 126 3.95 5.04 14.50
N LEU A 127 4.35 3.91 15.11
CA LEU A 127 3.78 3.38 16.34
C LEU A 127 4.55 3.84 17.59
N THR A 128 5.70 4.51 17.41
CA THR A 128 6.49 5.03 18.53
C THR A 128 6.12 6.48 18.83
N GLU A 129 6.31 6.88 20.09
CA GLU A 129 6.02 8.25 20.54
C GLU A 129 6.86 9.32 19.79
N CYS A 130 7.99 8.92 19.20
CA CYS A 130 8.98 9.82 18.60
C CYS A 130 8.65 10.33 17.18
N CYS A 131 7.81 9.62 16.41
CA CYS A 131 7.38 10.03 15.07
C CYS A 131 5.86 9.88 15.00
N GLY A 132 5.10 10.74 14.31
CA GLY A 132 3.67 10.49 14.28
C GLY A 132 2.90 11.19 13.18
N PHE A 133 2.08 10.40 12.51
CA PHE A 133 0.83 10.90 11.98
C PHE A 133 -0.19 10.94 13.11
N LYS A 134 -1.09 11.91 13.08
CA LYS A 134 -2.24 12.00 13.97
C LYS A 134 -3.51 11.77 13.16
N TYR A 135 -4.41 10.95 13.68
CA TYR A 135 -5.74 10.83 13.10
C TYR A 135 -6.59 12.01 13.53
N TYR A 136 -7.25 12.64 12.58
CA TYR A 136 -8.31 13.58 12.87
C TYR A 136 -9.64 12.88 12.62
N VAL A 137 -10.30 12.55 13.74
CA VAL A 137 -11.64 11.95 13.77
C VAL A 137 -12.65 12.86 13.05
N ASN A 138 -12.50 14.18 13.21
CA ASN A 138 -13.32 15.21 12.55
C ASN A 138 -12.96 15.44 11.08
N GLY A 139 -13.17 14.43 10.24
CA GLY A 139 -12.91 14.48 8.80
C GLY A 139 -12.24 13.23 8.24
N ALA A 140 -12.00 12.23 9.08
CA ALA A 140 -11.45 10.92 8.72
C ALA A 140 -10.14 11.02 7.91
N PHE A 141 -9.27 11.98 8.23
CA PHE A 141 -8.01 12.20 7.54
C PHE A 141 -6.82 12.10 8.48
N TRP A 142 -5.68 11.70 7.92
CA TRP A 142 -4.41 11.59 8.62
C TRP A 142 -3.54 12.78 8.25
N ALA A 143 -2.97 13.45 9.26
CA ALA A 143 -2.01 14.53 9.03
C ALA A 143 -0.75 14.30 9.84
N PHE A 144 0.34 14.95 9.44
CA PHE A 144 1.58 14.97 10.18
C PHE A 144 1.38 15.59 11.56
N ASP A 145 1.82 14.90 12.60
CA ASP A 145 1.89 15.45 13.95
C ASP A 145 3.19 16.22 14.11
N PHE A 146 3.16 17.52 13.78
CA PHE A 146 4.32 18.42 13.88
C PHE A 146 4.79 18.66 15.31
N ALA A 147 4.03 18.21 16.33
CA ALA A 147 4.48 18.26 17.71
C ALA A 147 5.61 17.24 17.99
N LYS A 148 5.85 16.27 17.09
CA LYS A 148 6.85 15.21 17.26
C LYS A 148 8.13 15.47 16.46
N PRO A 149 9.32 15.24 17.06
CA PRO A 149 10.60 15.58 16.42
C PRO A 149 10.90 14.74 15.17
N GLY A 150 10.41 13.50 15.10
CA GLY A 150 10.63 12.63 13.94
C GLY A 150 9.83 13.01 12.69
N THR A 151 8.83 13.89 12.82
CA THR A 151 7.95 14.29 11.71
C THR A 151 8.70 15.07 10.62
N ALA A 152 9.74 15.82 10.98
CA ALA A 152 10.58 16.56 10.04
C ALA A 152 11.31 15.66 9.02
N LEU A 153 11.58 14.40 9.38
CA LEU A 153 12.25 13.44 8.51
C LEU A 153 11.30 12.96 7.40
N TYR A 154 10.02 12.80 7.71
CA TYR A 154 8.99 12.39 6.75
C TYR A 154 8.56 13.51 5.81
N THR A 155 8.59 14.77 6.26
CA THR A 155 8.31 15.93 5.39
C THR A 155 9.41 16.14 4.36
N GLN A 156 10.68 15.91 4.72
CA GLN A 156 11.81 15.96 3.78
C GLN A 156 11.78 14.83 2.75
N LEU A 157 11.26 13.66 3.12
CA LEU A 157 11.08 12.52 2.21
C LEU A 157 9.88 12.69 1.25
N ASN A 158 9.18 13.84 1.31
CA ASN A 158 8.00 14.14 0.49
C ASN A 158 6.94 13.02 0.53
N ILE A 159 6.84 12.33 1.69
CA ILE A 159 5.79 11.36 2.02
C ILE A 159 4.53 12.17 2.38
N VAL A 160 4.14 13.10 1.52
CA VAL A 160 3.02 14.00 1.79
C VAL A 160 1.74 13.19 1.57
N LEU A 161 1.16 12.72 2.67
CA LEU A 161 -0.28 12.53 2.78
C LEU A 161 -0.91 13.90 2.51
N GLN A 162 -1.24 14.19 1.24
CA GLN A 162 -1.82 15.46 0.82
C GLN A 162 -3.21 15.62 1.46
N VAL A 163 -3.24 16.28 2.61
CA VAL A 163 -4.24 17.29 2.95
C VAL A 163 -3.50 18.47 3.59
N SER A 164 -3.05 19.41 2.74
CA SER A 164 -2.59 20.71 3.19
C SER A 164 -3.82 21.55 3.53
N PHE A 165 -4.08 21.77 4.82
CA PHE A 165 -5.03 22.79 5.22
C PHE A 165 -4.42 24.16 4.92
N PRO A 166 -5.13 25.06 4.23
CA PRO A 166 -4.79 26.47 4.29
C PRO A 166 -4.98 26.92 5.74
N LEU A 167 -3.93 27.56 6.29
CA LEU A 167 -3.98 28.33 7.53
C LEU A 167 -5.11 29.38 7.49
#